data_AF-K5YI88-F1
#
_entry.id   AF-K5YI88-F1
#
_cell.length_a   1.000
_cell.length_b   1.000
_cell.length_c   1.000
_cell.angle_alpha   90.00
_cell.angle_beta   90.00
_cell.angle_gamma   90.00
#
_symmetry.space_group_name_H-M   'P 1'
#
loop_
_entity.id
_entity.type
_entity.pdbx_description
1 polymer ?
#
loop_
_entity_poly.entity_id
_entity_poly.type
_entity_poly.pdbx_seq_one_letter_code
_entity_poly.pdbx_strand_id
1 'polypeptide(L)'
;MTAAFTPNSSIRRNGFVTNPHNGDAWYSASRAAQIEPTSDTLALLSETMRLLRVCWRPGHRYFKAGVMLANLTPARQQVQMFATRDAAKSARAMAAIDAVNARFGRGMLRTAATGTTMTWASRQARHSPRYTTRAEEMLVAKAF
;
A
#
# COMPACT_ATOMS: atom_id res chain seq x y z
N MET A 1 -8.80 -1.66 -40.95
CA MET A 1 -9.00 -0.49 -40.06
C MET A 1 -9.97 -0.92 -38.98
N THR A 2 -9.65 -1.03 -37.69
CA THR A 2 -8.66 -0.32 -36.88
C THR A 2 -8.31 -1.19 -35.68
N ALA A 3 -7.03 -1.50 -35.51
CA ALA A 3 -6.51 -2.16 -34.32
C ALA A 3 -6.58 -1.17 -33.15
N ALA A 4 -7.45 -1.45 -32.17
CA ALA A 4 -7.49 -0.70 -30.91
C ALA A 4 -6.33 -1.17 -30.01
N PHE A 5 -5.14 -0.66 -30.29
CA PHE A 5 -4.00 -0.69 -29.39
C PHE A 5 -4.44 0.00 -28.09
N THR A 6 -4.60 -0.77 -27.01
CA THR A 6 -4.96 -0.23 -25.68
C THR A 6 -3.69 -0.20 -24.83
N PRO A 7 -2.96 0.93 -24.75
CA PRO A 7 -1.82 1.03 -23.84
C PRO A 7 -2.29 1.51 -22.46
N ASN A 8 -1.86 0.77 -21.43
CA ASN A 8 -1.85 1.11 -20.01
C ASN A 8 -3.19 1.16 -19.26
N SER A 9 -3.61 -0.01 -18.80
CA SER A 9 -4.77 -0.18 -17.93
C SER A 9 -4.37 -0.45 -16.47
N SER A 10 -4.05 0.55 -15.65
CA SER A 10 -3.64 0.29 -14.26
C SER A 10 -4.82 -0.11 -13.35
N ILE A 11 -5.00 -1.42 -13.10
CA ILE A 11 -6.02 -1.97 -12.20
C ILE A 11 -5.54 -1.85 -10.75
N ARG A 12 -6.26 -1.11 -9.90
CA ARG A 12 -5.99 -1.08 -8.45
C ARG A 12 -6.88 -2.01 -7.66
N ARG A 13 -6.43 -3.17 -7.17
CA ARG A 13 -7.26 -4.01 -6.30
C ARG A 13 -7.09 -3.58 -4.84
N ASN A 14 -8.10 -2.95 -4.23
CA ASN A 14 -8.17 -2.74 -2.78
C ASN A 14 -8.93 -3.90 -2.14
N GLY A 15 -8.38 -4.57 -1.13
CA GLY A 15 -9.02 -5.72 -0.49
C GLY A 15 -9.12 -5.58 1.03
N PHE A 16 -10.30 -5.87 1.58
CA PHE A 16 -10.57 -6.01 3.01
C PHE A 16 -10.91 -7.45 3.37
N VAL A 17 -10.42 -7.91 4.50
CA VAL A 17 -10.84 -9.20 5.08
C VAL A 17 -11.08 -9.02 6.58
N THR A 18 -12.16 -9.63 7.06
CA THR A 18 -12.54 -9.73 8.49
C THR A 18 -11.94 -11.01 9.09
N ASN A 19 -11.59 -11.03 10.37
CA ASN A 19 -10.93 -12.19 10.98
C ASN A 19 -11.94 -13.35 11.14
N PRO A 20 -11.73 -14.51 10.49
CA PRO A 20 -12.68 -15.62 10.57
C PRO A 20 -12.69 -16.31 11.94
N HIS A 21 -11.72 -16.03 12.82
CA HIS A 21 -11.52 -16.74 14.09
C HIS A 21 -11.99 -15.94 15.32
N ASN A 22 -12.63 -14.79 15.12
CA ASN A 22 -13.06 -13.92 16.22
C ASN A 22 -14.56 -14.01 16.52
N GLY A 23 -15.31 -14.91 15.85
CA GLY A 23 -16.77 -15.03 15.98
C GLY A 23 -17.58 -13.91 15.31
N ASP A 24 -16.90 -12.93 14.70
CA ASP A 24 -17.54 -11.82 13.98
C ASP A 24 -18.07 -12.25 12.59
N ALA A 25 -19.07 -11.53 12.08
CA ALA A 25 -19.62 -11.77 10.75
C ALA A 25 -18.55 -11.62 9.65
N TRP A 26 -18.34 -12.69 8.88
CA TRP A 26 -17.36 -12.72 7.79
C TRP A 26 -17.72 -11.71 6.70
N TYR A 27 -16.77 -10.81 6.40
CA TYR A 27 -16.89 -9.89 5.29
C TYR A 27 -15.54 -9.70 4.61
N SER A 28 -15.55 -9.85 3.28
CA SER A 28 -14.43 -9.49 2.42
C SER A 28 -14.93 -8.75 1.19
N ALA A 29 -14.27 -7.66 0.81
CA ALA A 29 -14.60 -6.93 -0.39
C ALA A 29 -13.35 -6.46 -1.11
N SER A 30 -13.42 -6.47 -2.43
CA SER A 30 -12.42 -5.80 -3.24
C SER A 30 -13.01 -4.98 -4.37
N ARG A 31 -12.33 -3.88 -4.70
CA ARG A 31 -12.72 -2.98 -5.79
C ARG A 31 -11.49 -2.60 -6.60
N ALA A 32 -11.72 -2.35 -7.89
CA ALA A 32 -10.70 -1.84 -8.77
C ALA A 32 -11.16 -0.67 -9.63
N ALA A 33 -10.23 0.26 -9.85
CA ALA A 33 -10.37 1.35 -10.79
C ALA A 33 -9.12 1.44 -11.66
N GLN A 34 -9.35 1.98 -12.86
CA GLN A 34 -8.36 2.36 -13.84
C GLN A 34 -7.90 3.79 -13.54
N ILE A 35 -6.58 4.00 -13.47
CA ILE A 35 -6.03 5.36 -13.38
C ILE A 35 -4.97 5.60 -14.46
N GLU A 36 -4.75 6.88 -14.74
CA GLU A 36 -3.57 7.31 -15.49
C GLU A 36 -2.28 6.84 -14.78
N PRO A 37 -1.28 6.34 -15.52
CA PRO A 37 0.01 5.98 -14.94
C PRO A 37 0.62 7.16 -14.19
N THR A 38 0.87 6.97 -12.90
CA THR A 38 1.41 8.04 -12.05
C THR A 38 2.23 7.48 -10.90
N SER A 39 3.30 8.19 -10.54
CA SER A 39 4.14 7.94 -9.36
C SER A 39 3.81 8.84 -8.18
N ASP A 40 2.77 9.68 -8.30
CA ASP A 40 2.38 10.62 -7.25
C ASP A 40 1.60 9.93 -6.13
N THR A 41 2.23 9.83 -4.95
CA THR A 41 1.65 9.20 -3.76
C THR A 41 0.30 9.82 -3.34
N LEU A 42 0.11 11.13 -3.53
CA LEU A 42 -1.14 11.80 -3.19
C LEU A 42 -2.27 11.42 -4.15
N ALA A 43 -1.97 11.35 -5.45
CA ALA A 43 -2.91 10.87 -6.45
C ALA A 43 -3.33 9.43 -6.18
N LEU A 44 -2.37 8.58 -5.80
CA LEU A 44 -2.61 7.18 -5.43
C LEU A 44 -3.53 7.08 -4.22
N LEU A 45 -3.23 7.86 -3.19
CA LEU A 45 -3.96 7.83 -1.93
C LEU A 45 -5.40 8.33 -2.10
N SER A 46 -5.60 9.41 -2.86
CA SER A 46 -6.93 9.94 -3.16
C SER A 46 -7.83 8.88 -3.79
N GLU A 47 -7.33 8.16 -4.79
CA GLU A 47 -8.10 7.12 -5.46
C GLU A 47 -8.31 5.89 -4.57
N THR A 48 -7.28 5.47 -3.86
CA THR A 48 -7.37 4.38 -2.88
C THR A 48 -8.44 4.68 -1.84
N MET A 49 -8.50 5.90 -1.31
CA MET A 49 -9.52 6.32 -0.34
C MET A 49 -10.93 6.37 -0.96
N ARG A 50 -11.04 6.74 -2.24
CA ARG A 50 -12.32 6.69 -2.98
C ARG A 50 -12.85 5.26 -3.07
N LEU A 51 -12.00 4.31 -3.47
CA LEU A 51 -12.35 2.89 -3.55
C LEU A 51 -12.64 2.30 -2.17
N LEU A 52 -11.88 2.72 -1.16
CA LEU A 52 -12.06 2.30 0.22
C LEU A 52 -13.46 2.61 0.75
N ARG A 53 -13.94 3.84 0.54
CA ARG A 53 -15.27 4.27 1.00
C ARG A 53 -16.39 3.38 0.46
N VAL A 54 -16.24 2.85 -0.75
CA VAL A 54 -17.23 1.94 -1.38
C VAL A 54 -17.16 0.53 -0.79
N CYS A 55 -15.98 0.06 -0.40
CA CYS A 55 -15.80 -1.25 0.22
C CYS A 55 -16.14 -1.27 1.71
N TRP A 56 -16.13 -0.11 2.37
CA TRP A 56 -16.29 -0.01 3.81
C TRP A 56 -17.73 -0.33 4.23
N ARG A 57 -17.88 -1.23 5.20
CA ARG A 57 -19.15 -1.52 5.86
C ARG A 57 -19.01 -1.31 7.37
N PRO A 58 -19.83 -0.43 7.96
CA PRO A 58 -19.91 -0.30 9.42
C PRO A 58 -20.24 -1.64 10.10
N GLY A 59 -19.77 -1.82 11.33
CA GLY A 59 -20.06 -3.02 12.13
C GLY A 59 -19.11 -4.20 11.89
N HIS A 60 -18.17 -4.11 10.95
CA HIS A 60 -17.15 -5.16 10.75
C HIS A 60 -15.78 -4.74 11.29
N ARG A 61 -15.09 -5.68 11.95
CA ARG A 61 -13.71 -5.52 12.42
C ARG A 61 -12.72 -6.03 11.37
N TYR A 62 -12.25 -5.12 10.54
CA TYR A 62 -11.24 -5.41 9.53
C TYR A 62 -9.87 -5.69 10.16
N PHE A 63 -9.23 -6.80 9.80
CA PHE A 63 -7.88 -7.13 10.30
C PHE A 63 -6.79 -6.90 9.25
N LYS A 64 -7.17 -6.89 7.95
CA LYS A 64 -6.24 -6.71 6.84
C LYS A 64 -6.84 -5.79 5.79
N ALA A 65 -6.03 -4.83 5.35
CA ALA A 65 -6.27 -3.98 4.21
C ALA A 65 -5.03 -4.02 3.31
N GLY A 66 -5.23 -4.03 2.00
CA GLY A 66 -4.13 -4.00 1.04
C GLY A 66 -4.51 -3.24 -0.23
N VAL A 67 -3.51 -2.54 -0.79
CA VAL A 67 -3.60 -1.88 -2.09
C VAL A 67 -2.67 -2.62 -3.05
N MET A 68 -3.19 -3.05 -4.18
CA MET A 68 -2.41 -3.69 -5.24
C MET A 68 -2.34 -2.78 -6.46
N LEU A 69 -1.13 -2.52 -6.95
CA LEU A 69 -0.90 -1.81 -8.21
C LEU A 69 -0.65 -2.84 -9.31
N ALA A 70 -1.49 -2.85 -10.34
CA ALA A 70 -1.28 -3.65 -11.54
C ALA A 70 -0.87 -2.75 -12.72
N ASN A 71 -0.22 -3.37 -13.72
CA ASN A 71 0.22 -2.73 -14.96
C ASN A 71 1.17 -1.54 -14.71
N LEU A 72 2.25 -1.83 -13.99
CA LEU A 72 3.36 -0.89 -13.78
C LEU A 72 4.07 -0.62 -15.11
N THR A 73 4.34 0.65 -15.38
CA THR A 73 5.01 1.09 -16.61
C THR A 73 6.30 1.84 -16.30
N PRO A 74 7.28 1.82 -17.21
CA PRO A 74 8.48 2.64 -17.08
C PRO A 74 8.12 4.12 -16.99
N ALA A 75 8.83 4.87 -16.13
CA ALA A 75 8.57 6.29 -15.89
C ALA A 75 8.83 7.20 -17.11
N ARG A 76 9.57 6.72 -18.13
CA ARG A 76 10.00 7.51 -19.30
C ARG A 76 9.13 7.26 -20.55
N GLN A 77 7.85 6.97 -20.38
CA GLN A 77 6.92 6.83 -21.50
C GLN A 77 6.30 8.17 -21.88
N GLN A 78 5.83 8.25 -23.13
CA GLN A 78 5.13 9.41 -23.67
C GLN A 78 3.91 9.75 -22.79
N VAL A 79 3.83 11.02 -22.38
CA VAL A 79 2.69 11.55 -21.63
C VAL A 79 1.43 11.34 -22.45
N GLN A 80 0.36 10.87 -21.81
CA GLN A 80 -0.94 10.72 -22.45
C GLN A 80 -1.35 12.07 -23.07
N MET A 81 -1.84 12.07 -24.31
CA MET A 81 -2.20 13.29 -25.02
C MET A 81 -3.31 14.09 -24.30
N PHE A 82 -4.10 13.41 -23.48
CA PHE A 82 -5.16 13.97 -22.64
C PHE A 82 -4.90 13.76 -21.14
N ALA A 83 -3.64 13.94 -20.72
CA ALA A 83 -3.28 13.88 -19.31
C ALA A 83 -4.05 14.94 -18.50
N THR A 84 -4.71 14.50 -17.43
CA THR A 84 -5.41 15.42 -16.51
C THR A 84 -4.50 15.94 -15.40
N ARG A 85 -3.26 15.43 -15.33
CA ARG A 85 -2.26 15.76 -14.30
C ARG A 85 -0.97 16.26 -14.92
N ASP A 86 -0.39 17.28 -14.31
CA ASP A 86 0.96 17.76 -14.64
C ASP A 86 2.00 16.85 -13.97
N ALA A 87 2.52 15.90 -14.75
CA ALA A 87 3.52 14.95 -14.30
C ALA A 87 4.82 15.63 -13.82
N ALA A 88 5.22 16.75 -14.43
CA ALA A 88 6.46 17.45 -14.07
C ALA A 88 6.33 18.17 -12.72
N LYS A 89 5.15 18.75 -12.43
CA LYS A 89 4.86 19.32 -11.12
C LYS A 89 4.82 18.24 -10.03
N SER A 90 4.10 17.13 -10.27
CA SER A 90 4.04 16.02 -9.32
C SER A 90 5.43 15.39 -9.05
N ALA A 91 6.25 15.22 -10.08
CA ALA A 91 7.61 14.69 -9.93
C ALA A 91 8.49 15.59 -9.04
N ARG A 92 8.44 16.92 -9.24
CA ARG A 92 9.17 17.87 -8.39
C ARG A 92 8.70 17.84 -6.93
N ALA A 93 7.40 17.75 -6.72
CA ALA A 93 6.82 17.67 -5.37
C ALA A 93 7.24 16.37 -4.65
N MET A 94 7.18 15.22 -5.34
CA MET A 94 7.61 13.94 -4.77
C MET A 94 9.12 13.94 -4.47
N ALA A 95 9.94 14.47 -5.37
CA ALA A 95 11.39 14.58 -5.14
C ALA A 95 11.72 15.45 -3.92
N ALA A 96 10.99 16.55 -3.70
CA ALA A 96 11.17 17.39 -2.51
C ALA A 96 10.80 16.65 -1.22
N ILE A 97 9.69 15.91 -1.22
CA ILE A 97 9.26 15.09 -0.08
C ILE A 97 10.30 14.01 0.24
N ASP A 98 10.80 13.33 -0.80
CA ASP A 98 11.80 12.28 -0.65
C ASP A 98 13.14 12.83 -0.14
N ALA A 99 13.56 14.01 -0.61
CA ALA A 99 14.78 14.68 -0.14
C ALA A 99 14.71 15.01 1.36
N VAL A 100 13.56 15.49 1.83
CA VAL A 100 13.34 15.76 3.27
C VAL A 100 13.34 14.46 4.07
N ASN A 101 12.65 13.42 3.59
CA ASN A 101 12.63 12.11 4.24
C ASN A 101 14.02 11.44 4.29
N ALA A 102 14.87 11.68 3.30
CA ALA A 102 16.26 11.20 3.31
C ALA A 102 17.11 11.94 4.34
N ARG A 103 16.91 13.26 4.51
CA ARG A 103 17.71 14.09 5.42
C ARG A 103 17.32 13.94 6.89
N PHE A 104 16.02 13.87 7.18
CA PHE A 104 15.49 13.94 8.56
C PHE A 104 15.00 12.59 9.09
N GLY A 105 15.14 11.52 8.30
CA GLY A 105 14.72 10.18 8.67
C GLY A 105 13.39 9.78 8.04
N ARG A 106 13.23 8.46 7.89
CA ARG A 106 12.14 7.86 7.12
C ARG A 106 10.79 8.20 7.73
N GLY A 107 9.94 8.86 6.94
CA GLY A 107 8.58 9.24 7.35
C GLY A 107 8.49 10.56 8.12
N MET A 108 9.52 11.40 8.08
CA MET A 108 9.45 12.78 8.60
C MET A 108 8.31 13.55 7.93
N LEU A 109 8.27 13.56 6.60
CA LEU A 109 7.15 14.04 5.79
C LEU A 109 6.30 12.86 5.34
N ARG A 110 5.04 12.89 5.74
CA ARG A 110 4.02 11.90 5.38
C ARG A 110 2.72 12.58 5.04
N THR A 111 1.88 11.89 4.27
CA THR A 111 0.55 12.39 3.95
C THR A 111 -0.34 12.39 5.19
N ALA A 112 -1.16 13.43 5.38
CA ALA A 112 -2.07 13.53 6.53
C ALA A 112 -3.04 12.33 6.63
N ALA A 113 -3.42 11.76 5.49
CA ALA A 113 -4.29 10.58 5.43
C ALA A 113 -3.64 9.27 5.97
N THR A 114 -2.34 9.28 6.28
CA THR A 114 -1.67 8.16 6.98
C THR A 114 -1.87 8.22 8.51
N GLY A 115 -2.36 9.33 9.04
CA GLY A 115 -2.47 9.57 10.48
C GLY A 115 -1.16 10.06 11.10
N THR A 116 -1.28 10.77 12.22
CA THR A 116 -0.17 11.34 12.99
C THR A 116 0.51 10.31 13.88
N THR A 117 -0.26 9.37 14.44
CA THR A 117 0.24 8.31 15.32
C THR A 117 0.31 6.98 14.59
N MET A 118 1.49 6.37 14.56
CA MET A 118 1.69 5.00 14.08
C MET A 118 1.31 4.01 15.17
N THR A 119 0.02 3.69 15.29
CA THR A 119 -0.47 2.69 16.26
C THR A 119 -0.26 1.24 15.80
N TRP A 120 0.14 1.03 14.55
CA TRP A 120 0.38 -0.30 13.98
C TRP A 120 1.85 -0.69 14.12
N ALA A 121 2.18 -1.36 15.22
CA ALA A 121 3.43 -2.09 15.35
C ALA A 121 3.28 -3.52 14.80
N SER A 122 4.36 -4.11 14.29
CA SER A 122 4.33 -5.54 13.96
C SER A 122 4.05 -6.32 15.24
N ARG A 123 2.96 -7.08 15.27
CA ARG A 123 2.62 -7.94 16.41
C ARG A 123 3.44 -9.21 16.30
N GLN A 124 4.74 -9.12 16.59
CA GLN A 124 5.67 -10.26 16.63
C GLN A 124 5.53 -11.09 17.91
N ALA A 125 4.32 -11.19 18.49
CA ALA A 125 4.08 -11.94 19.72
C ALA A 125 4.24 -13.47 19.55
N ARG A 126 4.36 -13.96 18.31
CA ARG A 126 4.55 -15.38 17.95
C ARG A 126 5.85 -15.61 17.17
N HIS A 127 6.92 -14.89 17.51
CA HIS A 127 8.24 -15.20 16.96
C HIS A 127 8.77 -16.49 17.61
N SER A 128 9.32 -17.41 16.84
CA SER A 128 10.09 -18.54 17.40
C SER A 128 11.34 -18.00 18.11
N PRO A 129 11.94 -18.71 19.06
CA PRO A 129 13.23 -18.31 19.59
C PRO A 129 14.26 -18.12 18.46
N ARG A 130 15.17 -17.17 18.65
CA ARG A 130 16.17 -16.70 17.69
C ARG A 130 17.39 -17.64 17.68
N TYR A 131 17.16 -18.91 17.40
CA TYR A 131 18.15 -19.98 17.47
C TYR A 131 19.46 -19.68 16.70
N THR A 132 19.37 -18.93 15.61
CA THR A 132 20.52 -18.63 14.72
C THR A 132 21.18 -17.28 14.99
N THR A 133 20.52 -16.38 15.74
CA THR A 133 20.99 -15.00 15.92
C THR A 133 21.23 -14.62 17.37
N ARG A 134 20.83 -15.48 18.33
CA ARG A 134 21.12 -15.33 19.75
C ARG A 134 21.47 -16.69 20.34
N ALA A 135 22.71 -16.82 20.79
CA ALA A 135 23.22 -18.04 21.42
C ALA A 135 22.43 -18.41 22.70
N GLU A 136 21.90 -17.42 23.41
CA GLU A 136 21.07 -17.58 24.62
C GLU A 136 19.71 -18.24 24.35
N GLU A 137 19.23 -18.16 23.11
CA GLU A 137 17.94 -18.73 22.70
C GLU A 137 18.11 -20.11 22.04
N MET A 138 19.33 -20.67 22.06
CA MET A 138 19.67 -21.96 21.45
C MET A 138 19.18 -23.15 22.29
N LEU A 139 18.70 -24.20 21.63
CA LEU A 139 18.21 -25.41 22.29
C LEU A 139 19.34 -26.15 23.01
N VAL A 140 19.16 -26.42 24.31
CA VAL A 140 20.08 -27.24 25.10
C VAL A 140 19.59 -28.69 25.10
N ALA A 141 20.31 -29.57 24.41
CA ALA A 141 20.06 -31.01 24.48
C ALA A 141 20.67 -31.60 25.76
N LYS A 142 19.87 -32.36 26.52
CA LYS A 142 20.39 -33.17 27.64
C LYS A 142 20.73 -34.57 27.11
N ALA A 143 21.95 -35.02 27.39
CA ALA A 143 22.33 -36.41 27.20
C ALA A 143 21.76 -37.27 28.34
N PHE A 144 21.32 -38.49 27.99
CA PHE A 144 20.94 -39.54 28.94
C PHE A 144 22.18 -40.28 29.45
#